data_AF-A0A7T3T4P9-F1
#
_entry.id   AF-A0A7T3T4P9-F1
#
_cell.length_a   1.000
_cell.length_b   1.000
_cell.length_c   1.000
_cell.angle_alpha   90.00
_cell.angle_beta   90.00
_cell.angle_gamma   90.00
#
_symmetry.space_group_name_H-M   'P 1'
#
loop_
_entity.id
_entity.type
_entity.pdbx_description
1 polymer ?
#
loop_
_entity_poly.entity_id
_entity_poly.type
_entity_poly.pdbx_seq_one_letter_code
_entity_poly.pdbx_strand_id
1 'polypeptide(L)'
;MLEKVLFIANQYVGAPKYGTAHKELVDTYNAARPLPQGYRVTYDDDWCDVFVSSVFIKAGVSKLIGRECGVQRHIQLFKQLGIWLGETKPQRGDIITFDWDRGGFADHIGIVEDVSGDTVKTIEGNSNGKVSRNHFKWNDARIVGYARPKYKQQTMNKPSIDILVKEVLAGKHGVGEERKHSLGINYDAVQKKVNEILSKPDEIALTYRSETLRKYHLDLILKLCKQYQIIPSFAITVLHFEGMWGHSFVGRSDNNWGGMTWTGSVKRPSGVVVSKGSARPQSEGGHYIRYQSVEDFLIDWFYLLRQGGSYRVSGQKTFRESVQGLFQIGGATYNYAATPYETYLIRVVSRKTSIESETGISLERWDPKELKNYKESTTVIEDDYEIVVNGVKYVLVKQ
;
A
#
# COMPACT_ATOMS: atom_id res chain seq x y z
N MET A 1 17.43 9.90 5.79
CA MET A 1 17.34 10.75 7.00
C MET A 1 16.29 11.84 6.85
N LEU A 2 16.33 12.66 5.79
CA LEU A 2 15.29 13.63 5.48
C LEU A 2 13.87 13.02 5.46
N GLU A 3 13.67 11.95 4.69
CA GLU A 3 12.32 11.33 4.59
C GLU A 3 11.77 10.85 5.94
N LYS A 4 12.63 10.42 6.87
CA LYS A 4 12.20 10.03 8.22
C LYS A 4 11.74 11.24 9.03
N VAL A 5 12.40 12.38 8.90
CA VAL A 5 11.99 13.65 9.54
C VAL A 5 10.61 14.07 9.02
N LEU A 6 10.42 14.12 7.71
CA LEU A 6 9.14 14.52 7.11
C LEU A 6 8.02 13.52 7.39
N PHE A 7 8.32 12.22 7.38
CA PHE A 7 7.37 11.17 7.76
C PHE A 7 6.86 11.38 9.19
N ILE A 8 7.77 11.61 10.15
CA ILE A 8 7.42 11.83 11.55
C ILE A 8 6.62 13.13 11.70
N ALA A 9 7.09 14.25 11.12
CA ALA A 9 6.36 15.52 11.17
C ALA A 9 4.93 15.38 10.66
N ASN A 10 4.73 14.63 9.56
CA ASN A 10 3.43 14.39 8.97
C ASN A 10 2.47 13.61 9.89
N GLN A 11 2.96 12.68 10.73
CA GLN A 11 2.11 11.94 11.68
C GLN A 11 1.41 12.84 12.69
N TYR A 12 1.98 14.02 12.96
CA TYR A 12 1.44 14.96 13.94
C TYR A 12 0.48 15.98 13.32
N VAL A 13 0.33 16.07 11.99
CA VAL A 13 -0.53 17.07 11.34
C VAL A 13 -1.97 16.96 11.86
N GLY A 14 -2.52 18.07 12.34
CA GLY A 14 -3.84 18.16 12.96
C GLY A 14 -3.85 17.98 14.47
N ALA A 15 -2.74 17.58 15.11
CA ALA A 15 -2.66 17.40 16.55
C ALA A 15 -2.83 18.74 17.30
N PRO A 16 -3.84 18.88 18.18
CA PRO A 16 -4.07 20.12 18.93
C PRO A 16 -3.18 20.21 20.17
N LYS A 17 -2.94 21.45 20.64
CA LYS A 17 -2.37 21.74 21.96
C LYS A 17 -3.23 21.04 23.02
N TYR A 18 -2.58 20.56 24.08
CA TYR A 18 -3.16 19.73 25.16
C TYR A 18 -3.61 18.31 24.77
N GLY A 19 -3.66 17.97 23.47
CA GLY A 19 -3.91 16.61 23.02
C GLY A 19 -2.78 15.64 23.37
N THR A 20 -3.04 14.33 23.26
CA THR A 20 -2.07 13.27 23.55
C THR A 20 -0.77 13.45 22.76
N ALA A 21 -0.88 13.75 21.47
CA ALA A 21 0.25 13.97 20.58
C ALA A 21 1.08 15.21 20.95
N HIS A 22 0.45 16.29 21.42
CA HIS A 22 1.16 17.46 21.95
C HIS A 22 1.96 17.12 23.21
N LYS A 23 1.33 16.42 24.17
CA LYS A 23 2.02 15.96 25.39
C LYS A 23 3.19 15.05 25.07
N GLU A 24 3.02 14.12 24.14
CA GLU A 24 4.09 13.23 23.66
C GLU A 24 5.28 14.01 23.08
N LEU A 25 5.04 15.08 22.31
CA LEU A 25 6.09 15.93 21.76
C LEU A 25 6.85 16.68 22.86
N VAL A 26 6.14 17.23 23.85
CA VAL A 26 6.77 17.90 25.00
C VAL A 26 7.56 16.91 25.85
N ASP A 27 7.03 15.72 26.10
CA ASP A 27 7.70 14.65 26.85
C ASP A 27 8.95 14.15 26.12
N THR A 28 8.87 13.99 24.80
CA THR A 28 10.01 13.61 23.95
C THR A 28 11.15 14.63 24.08
N TYR A 29 10.84 15.91 24.02
CA TYR A 29 11.82 16.99 24.21
C TYR A 29 12.44 16.91 25.61
N ASN A 30 11.58 16.83 26.63
CA ASN A 30 11.96 16.78 28.04
C ASN A 30 12.63 15.49 28.48
N ALA A 31 12.64 14.43 27.67
CA ALA A 31 13.36 13.18 27.95
C ALA A 31 14.80 13.21 27.43
N ALA A 32 15.09 13.97 26.37
CA ALA A 32 16.42 14.03 25.78
C ALA A 32 17.39 14.90 26.63
N ARG A 33 18.53 14.33 27.05
CA ARG A 33 19.53 15.00 27.91
C ARG A 33 20.79 15.42 27.13
N PRO A 34 21.47 16.51 27.55
CA PRO A 34 21.03 17.50 28.55
C PRO A 34 19.83 18.31 28.04
N LEU A 35 19.08 18.96 28.94
CA LEU A 35 18.02 19.89 28.51
C LEU A 35 18.66 21.17 27.96
N PRO A 36 18.25 21.66 26.79
CA PRO A 36 18.69 22.97 26.30
C PRO A 36 18.39 24.06 27.34
N GLN A 37 19.38 24.90 27.64
CA GLN A 37 19.33 25.91 28.71
C GLN A 37 18.99 25.38 30.13
N GLY A 38 19.05 24.06 30.35
CA GLY A 38 18.58 23.45 31.59
C GLY A 38 17.06 23.55 31.82
N TYR A 39 16.30 24.04 30.83
CA TYR A 39 14.89 24.33 30.97
C TYR A 39 14.02 23.11 30.64
N ARG A 40 13.06 22.80 31.52
CA ARG A 40 12.05 21.77 31.31
C ARG A 40 10.76 22.42 30.84
N VAL A 41 10.38 22.14 29.59
CA VAL A 41 9.19 22.71 28.93
C VAL A 41 7.91 22.20 29.61
N THR A 42 6.92 23.06 29.79
CA THR A 42 5.59 22.72 30.29
C THR A 42 4.61 22.47 29.15
N TYR A 43 3.42 21.94 29.44
CA TYR A 43 2.38 21.79 28.42
C TYR A 43 1.68 23.12 28.06
N ASP A 44 1.94 24.19 28.80
CA ASP A 44 1.34 25.50 28.56
C ASP A 44 2.24 26.41 27.72
N ASP A 45 3.53 26.08 27.63
CA ASP A 45 4.49 26.83 26.82
C ASP A 45 4.13 26.79 25.32
N ASP A 46 4.66 27.76 24.58
CA ASP A 46 4.66 27.69 23.12
C ASP A 46 5.63 26.61 22.63
N TRP A 47 5.16 25.83 21.65
CA TRP A 47 5.78 24.54 21.32
C TRP A 47 6.12 24.38 19.84
N CYS A 48 6.20 25.48 19.09
CA CYS A 48 6.59 25.46 17.67
C CYS A 48 8.00 24.87 17.48
N ASP A 49 8.96 25.31 18.30
CA ASP A 49 10.35 24.81 18.24
C ASP A 49 10.54 23.47 18.95
N VAL A 50 9.76 23.26 20.03
CA VAL A 50 9.65 21.95 20.69
C VAL A 50 9.20 20.88 19.69
N PHE A 51 8.25 21.21 18.81
CA PHE A 51 7.83 20.32 17.73
C PHE A 51 9.00 19.97 16.79
N VAL A 52 9.72 20.96 16.26
CA VAL A 52 10.86 20.72 15.35
C VAL A 52 11.94 19.89 16.04
N SER A 53 12.33 20.25 17.26
CA SER A 53 13.29 19.50 18.07
C SER A 53 12.84 18.06 18.33
N SER A 54 11.59 17.83 18.70
CA SER A 54 11.05 16.49 18.98
C SER A 54 10.91 15.62 17.74
N VAL A 55 10.54 16.19 16.59
CA VAL A 55 10.56 15.47 15.31
C VAL A 55 11.97 14.96 15.00
N PHE A 56 12.98 15.82 15.15
CA PHE A 56 14.36 15.41 14.87
C PHE A 56 14.94 14.46 15.94
N ILE A 57 14.50 14.55 17.20
CA ILE A 57 14.81 13.55 18.24
C ILE A 57 14.24 12.18 17.84
N LYS A 58 12.94 12.09 17.53
CA LYS A 58 12.28 10.82 17.12
C LYS A 58 12.88 10.26 15.83
N ALA A 59 13.31 11.13 14.92
CA ALA A 59 14.02 10.71 13.72
C ALA A 59 15.42 10.13 14.03
N GLY A 60 15.98 10.40 15.20
CA GLY A 60 17.32 10.00 15.61
C GLY A 60 18.42 10.89 15.01
N VAL A 61 18.09 12.10 14.59
CA VAL A 61 18.98 13.01 13.84
C VAL A 61 19.02 14.43 14.39
N SER A 62 18.64 14.64 15.66
CA SER A 62 18.66 15.96 16.32
C SER A 62 20.03 16.65 16.27
N LYS A 63 21.14 15.91 16.25
CA LYS A 63 22.48 16.50 16.07
C LYS A 63 22.64 17.32 14.77
N LEU A 64 21.80 17.11 13.76
CA LEU A 64 21.88 17.86 12.50
C LEU A 64 21.42 19.31 12.62
N ILE A 65 20.61 19.62 13.63
CA ILE A 65 20.01 20.94 13.85
C ILE A 65 20.29 21.47 15.25
N GLY A 66 20.69 20.57 16.16
CA GLY A 66 20.69 20.83 17.59
C GLY A 66 19.33 20.53 18.21
N ARG A 67 19.06 21.14 19.36
CA ARG A 67 17.77 21.09 20.04
C ARG A 67 17.58 22.39 20.79
N GLU A 68 16.38 22.93 20.72
CA GLU A 68 15.98 24.13 21.44
C GLU A 68 14.45 24.24 21.52
N CYS A 69 13.95 25.04 22.47
CA CYS A 69 12.53 25.39 22.57
C CYS A 69 12.22 26.87 22.25
N GLY A 70 13.25 27.72 22.13
CA GLY A 70 13.13 29.11 21.69
C GLY A 70 13.74 29.35 20.31
N VAL A 71 12.90 29.77 19.36
CA VAL A 71 13.25 29.93 17.93
C VAL A 71 14.51 30.76 17.70
N GLN A 72 14.60 31.96 18.29
CA GLN A 72 15.75 32.83 18.12
C GLN A 72 17.07 32.18 18.61
N ARG A 73 17.03 31.40 19.68
CA ARG A 73 18.20 30.66 20.17
C ARG A 73 18.55 29.52 19.22
N HIS A 74 17.56 28.85 18.64
CA HIS A 74 17.79 27.79 17.67
C HIS A 74 18.46 28.34 16.40
N ILE A 75 18.11 29.55 15.95
CA ILE A 75 18.81 30.24 14.86
C ILE A 75 20.29 30.44 15.17
N GLN A 76 20.64 30.83 16.40
CA GLN A 76 22.05 30.96 16.80
C GLN A 76 22.77 29.60 16.73
N LEU A 77 22.09 28.53 17.11
CA LEU A 77 22.63 27.17 16.98
C LEU A 77 22.79 26.76 15.50
N PHE A 78 21.84 27.10 14.63
CA PHE A 78 21.97 26.89 13.18
C PHE A 78 23.17 27.61 12.59
N LYS A 79 23.47 28.84 13.07
CA LYS A 79 24.67 29.59 12.69
C LYS A 79 25.94 28.88 13.18
N GLN A 80 25.97 28.44 14.45
CA GLN A 80 27.10 27.69 15.02
C GLN A 80 27.37 26.37 14.27
N LEU A 81 26.33 25.67 13.84
CA LEU A 81 26.42 24.44 13.05
C LEU A 81 26.80 24.69 11.58
N GLY A 82 26.84 25.96 11.14
CA GLY A 82 27.11 26.35 9.76
C GLY A 82 26.05 25.82 8.79
N ILE A 83 24.78 25.85 9.21
CA ILE A 83 23.62 25.45 8.40
C ILE A 83 22.62 26.57 8.16
N TRP A 84 22.76 27.70 8.85
CA TRP A 84 21.94 28.89 8.61
C TRP A 84 22.25 29.50 7.25
N LEU A 85 21.23 29.66 6.41
CA LEU A 85 21.34 30.21 5.06
C LEU A 85 20.87 31.66 4.96
N GLY A 86 20.09 32.14 5.94
CA GLY A 86 19.36 33.40 5.82
C GLY A 86 18.20 33.29 4.82
N GLU A 87 17.75 34.43 4.30
CA GLU A 87 16.71 34.46 3.25
C GLU A 87 17.31 34.02 1.91
N THR A 88 16.97 32.80 1.50
CA THR A 88 17.39 32.21 0.24
C THR A 88 16.33 31.23 -0.24
N LYS A 89 16.37 30.85 -1.52
CA LYS A 89 15.40 29.90 -2.05
C LYS A 89 15.58 28.54 -1.35
N PRO A 90 14.57 28.06 -0.61
CA PRO A 90 14.71 26.88 0.23
C PRO A 90 14.61 25.60 -0.59
N GLN A 91 14.90 24.50 0.08
CA GLN A 91 14.69 23.15 -0.41
C GLN A 91 13.82 22.38 0.57
N ARG A 92 13.18 21.32 0.06
CA ARG A 92 12.51 20.32 0.88
C ARG A 92 13.46 19.83 1.99
N GLY A 93 12.99 19.88 3.23
CA GLY A 93 13.77 19.53 4.41
C GLY A 93 14.49 20.69 5.10
N ASP A 94 14.53 21.88 4.51
CA ASP A 94 15.03 23.04 5.23
C ASP A 94 14.12 23.35 6.42
N ILE A 95 14.69 23.96 7.44
CA ILE A 95 13.94 24.58 8.54
C ILE A 95 13.67 26.02 8.13
N ILE A 96 12.44 26.48 8.32
CA ILE A 96 12.00 27.84 8.03
C ILE A 96 11.67 28.55 9.34
N THR A 97 12.07 29.81 9.48
CA THR A 97 11.77 30.62 10.69
C THR A 97 11.10 31.93 10.31
N PHE A 98 10.21 32.41 11.16
CA PHE A 98 9.42 33.62 10.96
C PHE A 98 9.57 34.59 12.12
N ASP A 99 9.34 35.86 11.82
CA ASP A 99 9.13 36.97 12.75
C ASP A 99 7.74 37.53 12.40
N TRP A 100 6.71 37.03 13.09
CA TRP A 100 5.33 37.37 12.76
C TRP A 100 4.95 38.77 13.20
N ASP A 101 5.47 39.22 14.34
CA ASP A 101 5.20 40.55 14.90
C ASP A 101 6.12 41.66 14.33
N ARG A 102 7.16 41.27 13.57
CA ARG A 102 8.19 42.17 13.01
C ARG A 102 8.99 42.89 14.11
N GLY A 103 9.11 42.27 15.28
CA GLY A 103 9.85 42.78 16.43
C GLY A 103 11.37 42.68 16.28
N GLY A 104 11.87 42.08 15.20
CA GLY A 104 13.31 41.92 14.92
C GLY A 104 13.90 40.62 15.45
N PHE A 105 13.07 39.73 16.02
CA PHE A 105 13.46 38.42 16.51
C PHE A 105 12.49 37.35 15.99
N ALA A 106 13.01 36.18 15.63
CA ALA A 106 12.17 35.09 15.16
C ALA A 106 11.35 34.49 16.31
N ASP A 107 10.05 34.34 16.09
CA ASP A 107 9.04 33.86 17.06
C ASP A 107 8.36 32.55 16.63
N HIS A 108 8.55 32.13 15.37
CA HIS A 108 7.97 30.89 14.86
C HIS A 108 8.91 30.09 13.96
N ILE A 109 8.70 28.77 13.90
CA ILE A 109 9.57 27.84 13.19
C ILE A 109 8.78 26.65 12.64
N GLY A 110 9.21 26.16 11.48
CA GLY A 110 8.61 25.01 10.80
C GLY A 110 9.61 24.20 10.01
N ILE A 111 9.13 23.10 9.44
CA ILE A 111 9.89 22.23 8.54
C ILE A 111 9.32 22.39 7.13
N VAL A 112 10.17 22.69 6.14
CA VAL A 112 9.78 22.76 4.73
C VAL A 112 9.46 21.35 4.22
N GLU A 113 8.19 21.08 3.98
CA GLU A 113 7.70 19.83 3.41
C GLU A 113 7.94 19.77 1.90
N ASP A 114 7.73 20.86 1.19
CA ASP A 114 7.87 20.91 -0.27
C ASP A 114 8.13 22.34 -0.76
N VAL A 115 8.73 22.45 -1.95
CA VAL A 115 8.94 23.72 -2.65
C VAL A 115 8.53 23.55 -4.11
N SER A 116 7.51 24.28 -4.54
CA SER A 116 6.98 24.24 -5.90
C SER A 116 6.92 25.65 -6.48
N GLY A 117 7.75 25.92 -7.49
CA GLY A 117 7.93 27.26 -8.04
C GLY A 117 8.46 28.21 -6.97
N ASP A 118 7.64 29.18 -6.58
CA ASP A 118 7.94 30.14 -5.51
C ASP A 118 7.15 29.89 -4.22
N THR A 119 6.35 28.82 -4.19
CA THR A 119 5.55 28.45 -3.02
C THR A 119 6.31 27.43 -2.18
N VAL A 120 6.42 27.72 -0.89
CA VAL A 120 7.00 26.85 0.13
C VAL A 120 5.87 26.29 0.96
N LYS A 121 5.80 24.97 1.08
CA LYS A 121 4.86 24.27 1.93
C LYS A 121 5.56 23.80 3.19
N THR A 122 4.94 24.01 4.34
CA THR A 122 5.56 23.75 5.65
C THR A 122 4.72 22.80 6.50
N ILE A 123 5.35 22.20 7.51
CA ILE A 123 4.68 21.57 8.66
C ILE A 123 5.19 22.29 9.92
N GLU A 124 4.26 22.86 10.69
CA GLU A 124 4.56 23.75 11.80
C GLU A 124 3.76 23.32 13.04
N GLY A 125 4.43 23.23 14.19
CA GLY A 125 3.79 23.03 15.48
C GLY A 125 3.26 24.36 16.05
N ASN A 126 2.27 24.30 16.92
CA ASN A 126 1.62 25.48 17.54
C ASN A 126 1.08 26.53 16.54
N SER A 127 0.81 26.14 15.29
CA SER A 127 0.19 27.02 14.31
C SER A 127 -1.31 27.05 14.56
N ASN A 128 -1.81 28.16 15.12
CA ASN A 128 -3.17 28.29 15.66
C ASN A 128 -3.51 27.18 16.67
N GLY A 129 -2.56 26.87 17.57
CA GLY A 129 -2.75 25.89 18.64
C GLY A 129 -2.78 24.42 18.18
N LYS A 130 -2.29 24.10 16.97
CA LYS A 130 -2.16 22.71 16.48
C LYS A 130 -0.96 22.56 15.53
N VAL A 131 -0.64 21.32 15.14
CA VAL A 131 0.26 21.11 14.00
C VAL A 131 -0.51 21.37 12.71
N SER A 132 -0.04 22.31 11.88
CA SER A 132 -0.70 22.69 10.64
C SER A 132 0.26 22.62 9.44
N ARG A 133 -0.32 22.46 8.26
CA ARG A 133 0.38 22.71 7.00
C ARG A 133 0.05 24.10 6.51
N ASN A 134 1.07 24.89 6.24
CA ASN A 134 0.93 26.24 5.71
C ASN A 134 1.67 26.37 4.38
N HIS A 135 1.37 27.45 3.65
CA HIS A 135 2.00 27.78 2.38
C HIS A 135 2.37 29.25 2.35
N PHE A 136 3.57 29.55 1.90
CA PHE A 136 4.10 30.92 1.83
C PHE A 136 4.84 31.12 0.51
N LYS A 137 5.00 32.37 0.08
CA LYS A 137 6.05 32.68 -0.88
C LYS A 137 7.40 32.47 -0.20
N TRP A 138 8.39 31.94 -0.92
CA TRP A 138 9.71 31.65 -0.33
C TRP A 138 10.44 32.88 0.22
N ASN A 139 10.09 34.07 -0.27
CA ASN A 139 10.61 35.37 0.15
C ASN A 139 9.52 36.24 0.81
N ASP A 140 8.55 35.62 1.48
CA ASP A 140 7.58 36.36 2.30
C ASP A 140 8.34 37.20 3.34
N ALA A 141 8.02 38.49 3.43
CA ALA A 141 8.73 39.45 4.27
C ALA A 141 8.68 39.18 5.78
N ARG A 142 7.90 38.17 6.23
CA ARG A 142 7.86 37.68 7.61
C ARG A 142 8.84 36.53 7.85
N ILE A 143 9.45 35.98 6.80
CA ILE A 143 10.45 34.93 6.89
C ILE A 143 11.78 35.56 7.27
N VAL A 144 12.33 35.14 8.42
CA VAL A 144 13.67 35.56 8.87
C VAL A 144 14.76 34.83 8.10
N GLY A 145 14.48 33.61 7.66
CA GLY A 145 15.36 32.83 6.82
C GLY A 145 15.19 31.33 6.99
N TYR A 146 16.17 30.61 6.43
CA TYR A 146 16.18 29.17 6.36
C TYR A 146 17.45 28.59 6.97
N ALA A 147 17.35 27.37 7.51
CA ALA A 147 18.50 26.54 7.84
C ALA A 147 18.44 25.23 7.06
N ARG A 148 19.57 24.75 6.56
CA ARG A 148 19.68 23.49 5.81
C ARG A 148 20.44 22.44 6.59
N PRO A 149 19.73 21.54 7.30
CA PRO A 149 20.39 20.47 8.02
C PRO A 149 21.26 19.65 7.06
N LYS A 150 22.49 19.33 7.48
CA LYS A 150 23.42 18.50 6.70
C LYS A 150 23.00 17.04 6.82
N TYR A 151 21.83 16.71 6.28
CA TYR A 151 21.43 15.33 6.08
C TYR A 151 22.59 14.66 5.35
N LYS A 152 23.26 13.67 5.95
CA LYS A 152 24.18 12.84 5.16
C LYS A 152 23.35 12.40 3.97
N GLN A 153 23.77 12.84 2.80
CA GLN A 153 23.35 12.19 1.60
C GLN A 153 23.78 10.75 1.83
N GLN A 154 22.80 9.90 2.05
CA GLN A 154 22.99 8.54 1.64
C GLN A 154 23.23 8.69 0.14
N THR A 155 24.50 8.64 -0.28
CA THR A 155 24.88 7.98 -1.53
C THR A 155 24.47 6.53 -1.37
N MET A 156 23.16 6.29 -1.26
CA MET A 156 22.59 5.15 -1.91
C MET A 156 22.68 5.58 -3.36
N ASN A 157 23.34 4.78 -4.19
CA ASN A 157 22.98 4.72 -5.59
C ASN A 157 21.47 4.89 -5.64
N LYS A 158 20.96 6.04 -6.14
CA LYS A 158 19.54 6.12 -6.50
C LYS A 158 19.39 4.93 -7.44
N PRO A 159 18.64 3.89 -7.05
CA PRO A 159 18.50 2.76 -7.93
C PRO A 159 17.91 3.36 -9.19
N SER A 160 18.56 3.15 -10.34
CA SER A 160 17.99 3.63 -11.60
C SER A 160 16.55 3.12 -11.69
N ILE A 161 15.71 3.75 -12.51
CA ILE A 161 14.35 3.22 -12.74
C ILE A 161 14.42 1.70 -13.02
N ASP A 162 15.46 1.21 -13.69
CA ASP A 162 15.67 -0.22 -13.92
C ASP A 162 15.97 -1.04 -12.67
N ILE A 163 16.69 -0.50 -11.68
CA ILE A 163 16.90 -1.18 -10.40
C ILE A 163 15.60 -1.16 -9.59
N LEU A 164 14.89 -0.03 -9.52
CA LEU A 164 13.58 0.02 -8.84
C LEU A 164 12.56 -0.91 -9.50
N VAL A 165 12.58 -1.03 -10.82
CA VAL A 165 11.79 -2.03 -11.57
C VAL A 165 12.17 -3.45 -11.13
N LYS A 166 13.47 -3.79 -11.06
CA LYS A 166 13.93 -5.09 -10.55
C LYS A 166 13.49 -5.34 -9.12
N GLU A 167 13.51 -4.33 -8.26
CA GLU A 167 13.08 -4.43 -6.87
C GLU A 167 11.56 -4.58 -6.76
N VAL A 168 10.79 -3.93 -7.64
CA VAL A 168 9.34 -4.12 -7.75
C VAL A 168 9.01 -5.53 -8.23
N LEU A 169 9.70 -6.02 -9.26
CA LEU A 169 9.56 -7.39 -9.75
C LEU A 169 9.98 -8.42 -8.69
N ALA A 170 10.98 -8.10 -7.87
CA ALA A 170 11.37 -8.88 -6.69
C ALA A 170 10.44 -8.68 -5.48
N GLY A 171 9.38 -7.87 -5.61
CA GLY A 171 8.34 -7.69 -4.61
C GLY A 171 8.73 -6.85 -3.40
N LYS A 172 9.83 -6.07 -3.44
CA LYS A 172 10.36 -5.30 -2.30
C LYS A 172 9.58 -4.02 -1.98
N HIS A 173 8.77 -3.54 -2.92
CA HIS A 173 8.04 -2.28 -2.78
C HIS A 173 6.56 -2.50 -2.45
N GLY A 174 6.15 -3.66 -1.94
CA GLY A 174 4.74 -3.91 -1.67
C GLY A 174 3.85 -3.79 -2.92
N VAL A 175 2.58 -3.45 -2.70
CA VAL A 175 1.55 -3.40 -3.74
C VAL A 175 0.61 -2.18 -3.58
N GLY A 176 0.00 -1.70 -4.66
CA GLY A 176 -0.96 -0.59 -4.61
C GLY A 176 -0.41 0.68 -3.96
N GLU A 177 -1.08 1.18 -2.92
CA GLU A 177 -0.66 2.38 -2.18
C GLU A 177 0.65 2.18 -1.40
N GLU A 178 0.96 0.96 -0.96
CA GLU A 178 2.26 0.65 -0.35
C GLU A 178 3.38 0.83 -1.37
N ARG A 179 3.15 0.45 -2.63
CA ARG A 179 4.09 0.64 -3.73
C ARG A 179 4.24 2.10 -4.13
N LYS A 180 3.14 2.85 -4.18
CA LYS A 180 3.21 4.30 -4.39
C LYS A 180 3.98 4.99 -3.27
N HIS A 181 3.74 4.61 -2.02
CA HIS A 181 4.48 5.14 -0.88
C HIS A 181 5.96 4.76 -0.93
N SER A 182 6.27 3.52 -1.29
CA SER A 182 7.64 2.99 -1.37
C SER A 182 8.45 3.60 -2.53
N LEU A 183 7.83 3.83 -3.69
CA LEU A 183 8.48 4.36 -4.88
C LEU A 183 8.43 5.89 -4.98
N GLY A 184 7.48 6.54 -4.28
CA GLY A 184 7.27 7.98 -4.30
C GLY A 184 7.10 8.52 -5.72
N ILE A 185 7.85 9.57 -6.06
CA ILE A 185 7.83 10.20 -7.38
C ILE A 185 8.22 9.26 -8.53
N ASN A 186 8.91 8.15 -8.24
CA ASN A 186 9.30 7.17 -9.27
C ASN A 186 8.19 6.18 -9.60
N TYR A 187 7.07 6.18 -8.86
CA TYR A 187 6.02 5.18 -9.03
C TYR A 187 5.54 5.09 -10.48
N ASP A 188 5.16 6.20 -11.12
CA ASP A 188 4.60 6.17 -12.47
C ASP A 188 5.62 5.65 -13.50
N ALA A 189 6.87 6.10 -13.42
CA ALA A 189 7.93 5.69 -14.32
C ALA A 189 8.34 4.22 -14.13
N VAL A 190 8.44 3.77 -12.88
CA VAL A 190 8.75 2.38 -12.54
C VAL A 190 7.60 1.47 -12.91
N GLN A 191 6.35 1.84 -12.59
CA GLN A 191 5.17 1.04 -12.89
C GLN A 191 4.94 0.95 -14.40
N LYS A 192 5.18 2.01 -15.17
CA LYS A 192 5.17 1.96 -16.63
C LYS A 192 6.20 0.96 -17.18
N LYS A 193 7.45 1.02 -16.72
CA LYS A 193 8.48 0.05 -17.15
C LYS A 193 8.22 -1.37 -16.67
N VAL A 194 7.66 -1.55 -15.47
CA VAL A 194 7.19 -2.85 -14.99
C VAL A 194 6.13 -3.36 -15.96
N ASN A 195 5.09 -2.59 -16.27
CA ASN A 195 4.05 -2.99 -17.22
C ASN A 195 4.62 -3.32 -18.63
N GLU A 196 5.63 -2.58 -19.10
CA GLU A 196 6.35 -2.86 -20.36
C GLU A 196 7.22 -4.13 -20.31
N ILE A 197 7.79 -4.48 -19.15
CA ILE A 197 8.50 -5.76 -18.97
C ILE A 197 7.49 -6.89 -18.87
N LEU A 198 6.37 -6.67 -18.18
CA LEU A 198 5.28 -7.64 -18.04
C LEU A 198 4.57 -7.92 -19.35
N SER A 199 4.67 -7.01 -20.33
CA SER A 199 4.18 -7.25 -21.69
C SER A 199 5.16 -8.02 -22.57
N LYS A 200 6.41 -8.26 -22.12
CA LYS A 200 7.37 -9.14 -22.82
C LYS A 200 7.09 -10.63 -22.49
N PRO A 201 7.57 -11.57 -23.34
CA PRO A 201 7.32 -13.00 -23.12
C PRO A 201 8.11 -13.48 -21.88
N ASP A 202 7.46 -13.46 -20.73
CA ASP A 202 7.85 -14.19 -19.53
C ASP A 202 7.56 -15.69 -19.70
N GLU A 203 8.23 -16.52 -18.91
CA GLU A 203 8.06 -17.97 -18.88
C GLU A 203 6.59 -18.34 -18.59
N ILE A 204 6.06 -19.32 -19.31
CA ILE A 204 4.71 -19.84 -19.05
C ILE A 204 4.81 -20.85 -17.91
N ALA A 205 4.12 -20.59 -16.80
CA ALA A 205 4.11 -21.49 -15.65
C ALA A 205 3.09 -22.63 -15.78
N LEU A 206 1.92 -22.34 -16.34
CA LEU A 206 0.88 -23.34 -16.64
C LEU A 206 0.24 -23.03 -17.99
N THR A 207 -0.09 -24.08 -18.73
CA THR A 207 -0.94 -24.00 -19.93
C THR A 207 -2.09 -24.99 -19.78
N TYR A 208 -3.32 -24.53 -19.96
CA TYR A 208 -4.50 -25.39 -19.98
C TYR A 208 -5.44 -24.88 -21.07
N ARG A 209 -5.90 -25.74 -21.98
CA ARG A 209 -6.76 -25.34 -23.12
C ARG A 209 -6.24 -24.16 -23.94
N SER A 210 -4.92 -24.06 -24.12
CA SER A 210 -4.22 -22.91 -24.76
C SER A 210 -4.25 -21.60 -23.97
N GLU A 211 -4.82 -21.59 -22.76
CA GLU A 211 -4.82 -20.47 -21.83
C GLU A 211 -3.59 -20.61 -20.93
N THR A 212 -2.82 -19.54 -20.85
CA THR A 212 -1.50 -19.56 -20.20
C THR A 212 -1.50 -18.72 -18.92
N LEU A 213 -1.08 -19.30 -17.79
CA LEU A 213 -0.65 -18.54 -16.62
C LEU A 213 0.85 -18.26 -16.73
N ARG A 214 1.21 -16.99 -16.87
CA ARG A 214 2.63 -16.58 -16.85
C ARG A 214 3.21 -16.72 -15.45
N LYS A 215 4.51 -17.04 -15.39
CA LYS A 215 5.25 -17.26 -14.15
C LYS A 215 5.20 -16.06 -13.22
N TYR A 216 5.34 -14.85 -13.74
CA TYR A 216 5.22 -13.63 -12.94
C TYR A 216 3.88 -13.53 -12.19
N HIS A 217 2.77 -13.77 -12.88
CA HIS A 217 1.45 -13.70 -12.26
C HIS A 217 1.27 -14.81 -11.23
N LEU A 218 1.78 -16.02 -11.52
CA LEU A 218 1.82 -17.10 -10.53
C LEU A 218 2.59 -16.67 -9.28
N ASP A 219 3.80 -16.14 -9.42
CA ASP A 219 4.62 -15.71 -8.28
C ASP A 219 3.92 -14.63 -7.44
N LEU A 220 3.21 -13.68 -8.08
CA LEU A 220 2.40 -12.69 -7.39
C LEU A 220 1.19 -13.31 -6.66
N ILE A 221 0.47 -14.23 -7.31
CA ILE A 221 -0.63 -14.99 -6.70
C ILE A 221 -0.11 -15.71 -5.45
N LEU A 222 1.02 -16.43 -5.54
CA LEU A 222 1.62 -17.13 -4.41
C LEU A 222 2.00 -16.18 -3.27
N LYS A 223 2.54 -15.01 -3.60
CA LYS A 223 2.86 -13.97 -2.60
C LYS A 223 1.61 -13.46 -1.88
N LEU A 224 0.54 -13.15 -2.62
CA LEU A 224 -0.71 -12.66 -2.05
C LEU A 224 -1.43 -13.75 -1.25
N CYS A 225 -1.37 -15.01 -1.71
CA CYS A 225 -1.82 -16.18 -0.96
C CYS A 225 -1.14 -16.26 0.40
N LYS A 226 0.18 -16.13 0.45
CA LYS A 226 0.92 -16.11 1.72
C LYS A 226 0.51 -14.94 2.61
N GLN A 227 0.41 -13.73 2.04
CA GLN A 227 0.06 -12.52 2.78
C GLN A 227 -1.33 -12.58 3.42
N TYR A 228 -2.31 -13.13 2.70
CA TYR A 228 -3.71 -13.17 3.12
C TYR A 228 -4.15 -14.54 3.62
N GLN A 229 -3.22 -15.47 3.82
CA GLN A 229 -3.49 -16.84 4.28
C GLN A 229 -4.55 -17.54 3.41
N ILE A 230 -4.40 -17.43 2.09
CA ILE A 230 -5.28 -18.07 1.09
C ILE A 230 -4.56 -19.26 0.48
N ILE A 231 -5.26 -20.38 0.31
CA ILE A 231 -4.70 -21.59 -0.31
C ILE A 231 -4.37 -21.32 -1.80
N PRO A 232 -3.12 -21.49 -2.24
CA PRO A 232 -2.70 -21.31 -3.63
C PRO A 232 -3.49 -22.11 -4.66
N SER A 233 -3.72 -23.41 -4.43
CA SER A 233 -4.46 -24.28 -5.34
C SER A 233 -5.88 -23.76 -5.59
N PHE A 234 -6.55 -23.23 -4.56
CA PHE A 234 -7.82 -22.52 -4.67
C PHE A 234 -7.71 -21.27 -5.55
N ALA A 235 -6.79 -20.37 -5.26
CA ALA A 235 -6.69 -19.10 -5.97
C ALA A 235 -6.35 -19.30 -7.45
N ILE A 236 -5.39 -20.18 -7.76
CA ILE A 236 -4.99 -20.50 -9.13
C ILE A 236 -6.19 -21.08 -9.91
N THR A 237 -6.96 -21.97 -9.29
CA THR A 237 -8.13 -22.59 -9.92
C THR A 237 -9.25 -21.59 -10.16
N VAL A 238 -9.60 -20.77 -9.16
CA VAL A 238 -10.70 -19.80 -9.31
C VAL A 238 -10.37 -18.73 -10.33
N LEU A 239 -9.14 -18.21 -10.36
CA LEU A 239 -8.71 -17.25 -11.38
C LEU A 239 -8.74 -17.82 -12.79
N HIS A 240 -8.52 -19.13 -12.93
CA HIS A 240 -8.72 -19.82 -14.20
C HIS A 240 -10.21 -19.99 -14.54
N PHE A 241 -11.00 -20.39 -13.56
CA PHE A 241 -12.43 -20.66 -13.72
C PHE A 241 -13.21 -19.40 -14.13
N GLU A 242 -12.90 -18.26 -13.51
CA GLU A 242 -13.57 -16.98 -13.75
C GLU A 242 -13.02 -16.23 -14.97
N GLY A 243 -11.70 -16.24 -15.12
CA GLY A 243 -11.01 -15.32 -16.03
C GLY A 243 -10.16 -15.98 -17.10
N MET A 244 -10.05 -17.31 -17.09
CA MET A 244 -9.15 -18.04 -17.98
C MET A 244 -7.72 -17.51 -17.86
N TRP A 245 -7.27 -17.19 -16.63
CA TRP A 245 -6.00 -16.50 -16.35
C TRP A 245 -5.75 -15.25 -17.22
N GLY A 246 -6.82 -14.49 -17.47
CA GLY A 246 -6.78 -13.27 -18.26
C GLY A 246 -7.11 -13.44 -19.73
N HIS A 247 -7.34 -14.67 -20.21
CA HIS A 247 -7.76 -14.95 -21.58
C HIS A 247 -9.26 -14.80 -21.81
N SER A 248 -10.05 -14.38 -20.82
CA SER A 248 -11.42 -13.94 -21.06
C SER A 248 -11.47 -12.58 -21.76
N PHE A 249 -12.61 -12.24 -22.36
CA PHE A 249 -12.82 -10.91 -22.94
C PHE A 249 -12.54 -9.81 -21.91
N VAL A 250 -13.11 -9.95 -20.71
CA VAL A 250 -12.98 -9.01 -19.59
C VAL A 250 -11.55 -9.00 -19.03
N GLY A 251 -10.89 -10.16 -18.99
CA GLY A 251 -9.49 -10.28 -18.60
C GLY A 251 -8.56 -9.48 -19.51
N ARG A 252 -8.77 -9.57 -20.84
CA ARG A 252 -7.98 -8.82 -21.84
C ARG A 252 -8.36 -7.35 -21.94
N SER A 253 -9.65 -7.04 -21.92
CA SER A 253 -10.12 -5.68 -22.11
C SER A 253 -9.83 -4.85 -20.88
N ASP A 254 -10.12 -5.36 -19.69
CA ASP A 254 -10.22 -4.58 -18.45
C ASP A 254 -9.23 -4.99 -17.36
N ASN A 255 -8.31 -5.92 -17.65
CA ASN A 255 -7.38 -6.51 -16.68
C ASN A 255 -8.09 -7.14 -15.47
N ASN A 256 -9.32 -7.66 -15.65
CA ASN A 256 -10.19 -8.07 -14.56
C ASN A 256 -10.52 -9.56 -14.67
N TRP A 257 -9.68 -10.41 -14.05
CA TRP A 257 -9.81 -11.86 -14.21
C TRP A 257 -10.91 -12.47 -13.34
N GLY A 258 -11.42 -11.73 -12.36
CA GLY A 258 -12.46 -12.19 -11.44
C GLY A 258 -13.85 -11.63 -11.75
N GLY A 259 -14.02 -10.90 -12.84
CA GLY A 259 -15.32 -10.33 -13.23
C GLY A 259 -15.85 -9.25 -12.26
N MET A 260 -14.96 -8.53 -11.56
CA MET A 260 -15.35 -7.56 -10.53
C MET A 260 -16.22 -6.43 -11.11
N THR A 261 -17.32 -6.12 -10.43
CA THR A 261 -18.36 -5.18 -10.91
C THR A 261 -18.06 -3.74 -10.50
N TRP A 262 -18.25 -2.80 -11.43
CA TRP A 262 -18.10 -1.37 -11.20
C TRP A 262 -19.22 -0.82 -10.31
N THR A 263 -18.84 -0.17 -9.20
CA THR A 263 -19.78 0.37 -8.20
C THR A 263 -19.85 1.90 -8.21
N GLY A 264 -19.27 2.57 -9.21
CA GLY A 264 -19.25 4.04 -9.28
C GLY A 264 -18.07 4.73 -8.59
N SER A 265 -17.30 4.02 -7.76
CA SER A 265 -16.13 4.60 -7.06
C SER A 265 -14.82 4.33 -7.82
N VAL A 266 -14.06 5.39 -8.07
CA VAL A 266 -12.72 5.33 -8.68
C VAL A 266 -11.64 4.86 -7.70
N LYS A 267 -11.89 4.88 -6.39
CA LYS A 267 -10.96 4.41 -5.36
C LYS A 267 -11.54 3.21 -4.63
N ARG A 268 -10.82 2.08 -4.68
CA ARG A 268 -11.20 0.84 -4.01
C ARG A 268 -10.72 0.84 -2.55
N PRO A 269 -11.39 0.08 -1.65
CA PRO A 269 -10.93 -0.10 -0.28
C PRO A 269 -9.52 -0.69 -0.15
N SER A 270 -9.05 -1.43 -1.16
CA SER A 270 -7.67 -1.92 -1.28
C SER A 270 -6.64 -0.81 -1.53
N GLY A 271 -7.08 0.43 -1.79
CA GLY A 271 -6.24 1.53 -2.24
C GLY A 271 -6.05 1.61 -3.75
N VAL A 272 -6.45 0.57 -4.49
CA VAL A 272 -6.34 0.53 -5.95
C VAL A 272 -7.24 1.59 -6.60
N VAL A 273 -6.72 2.26 -7.63
CA VAL A 273 -7.46 3.21 -8.44
C VAL A 273 -7.97 2.51 -9.69
N VAL A 274 -9.25 2.68 -9.96
CA VAL A 274 -9.98 1.95 -10.99
C VAL A 274 -10.82 2.89 -11.85
N SER A 275 -11.24 2.40 -13.00
CA SER A 275 -12.14 3.12 -13.90
C SER A 275 -13.30 2.23 -14.33
N LYS A 276 -14.33 2.84 -14.94
CA LYS A 276 -15.44 2.12 -15.54
C LYS A 276 -14.95 1.33 -16.77
N GLY A 277 -15.15 0.03 -16.76
CA GLY A 277 -14.76 -0.88 -17.85
C GLY A 277 -15.88 -1.21 -18.81
N SER A 278 -15.75 -2.35 -19.47
CA SER A 278 -16.72 -2.88 -20.43
C SER A 278 -18.10 -3.15 -19.81
N ALA A 279 -19.14 -3.18 -20.65
CA ALA A 279 -20.49 -3.50 -20.22
C ALA A 279 -20.60 -4.97 -19.78
N ARG A 280 -21.38 -5.23 -18.74
CA ARG A 280 -21.74 -6.59 -18.32
C ARG A 280 -22.84 -7.16 -19.22
N PRO A 281 -23.07 -8.48 -19.22
CA PRO A 281 -24.21 -9.08 -19.91
C PRO A 281 -25.52 -8.36 -19.57
N GLN A 282 -26.40 -8.23 -20.56
CA GLN A 282 -27.65 -7.48 -20.43
C GLN A 282 -28.53 -7.97 -19.26
N SER A 283 -28.48 -9.28 -18.97
CA SER A 283 -29.17 -9.92 -17.84
C SER A 283 -28.64 -9.50 -16.45
N GLU A 284 -27.39 -9.08 -16.35
CA GLU A 284 -26.74 -8.67 -15.10
C GLU A 284 -26.79 -7.15 -14.89
N GLY A 285 -26.76 -6.39 -15.99
CA GLY A 285 -26.71 -4.93 -15.98
C GLY A 285 -25.40 -4.36 -15.42
N GLY A 286 -25.13 -3.09 -15.77
CA GLY A 286 -23.95 -2.37 -15.28
C GLY A 286 -22.67 -2.65 -16.09
N HIS A 287 -21.52 -2.39 -15.47
CA HIS A 287 -20.21 -2.45 -16.12
C HIS A 287 -19.21 -3.19 -15.22
N TYR A 288 -18.17 -3.78 -15.82
CA TYR A 288 -17.02 -4.31 -15.09
C TYR A 288 -16.11 -3.19 -14.62
N ILE A 289 -15.28 -3.48 -13.62
CA ILE A 289 -14.14 -2.64 -13.24
C ILE A 289 -13.06 -2.78 -14.30
N ARG A 290 -12.50 -1.65 -14.76
CA ARG A 290 -11.23 -1.59 -15.49
C ARG A 290 -10.08 -1.24 -14.55
N TYR A 291 -9.15 -2.18 -14.43
CA TYR A 291 -7.91 -2.01 -13.69
C TYR A 291 -6.81 -1.47 -14.61
N GLN A 292 -5.87 -0.70 -14.05
CA GLN A 292 -4.73 -0.20 -14.82
C GLN A 292 -3.78 -1.35 -15.22
N SER A 293 -3.77 -2.42 -14.43
CA SER A 293 -2.90 -3.58 -14.60
C SER A 293 -3.53 -4.85 -14.00
N VAL A 294 -3.01 -6.03 -14.35
CA VAL A 294 -3.47 -7.30 -13.75
C VAL A 294 -3.07 -7.36 -12.27
N GLU A 295 -1.95 -6.75 -11.90
CA GLU A 295 -1.49 -6.68 -10.52
C GLU A 295 -2.51 -5.94 -9.66
N ASP A 296 -3.01 -4.80 -10.14
CA ASP A 296 -4.04 -4.01 -9.45
C ASP A 296 -5.32 -4.82 -9.23
N PHE A 297 -5.72 -5.63 -10.23
CA PHE A 297 -6.82 -6.57 -10.07
C PHE A 297 -6.52 -7.62 -9.00
N LEU A 298 -5.36 -8.28 -9.06
CA LEU A 298 -5.00 -9.32 -8.10
C LEU A 298 -4.96 -8.74 -6.67
N ILE A 299 -4.42 -7.54 -6.49
CA ILE A 299 -4.40 -6.84 -5.19
C ILE A 299 -5.82 -6.61 -4.69
N ASP A 300 -6.71 -6.06 -5.52
CA ASP A 300 -8.07 -5.74 -5.12
C ASP A 300 -8.90 -7.00 -4.86
N TRP A 301 -8.73 -8.05 -5.69
CA TRP A 301 -9.43 -9.32 -5.54
C TRP A 301 -9.01 -10.04 -4.26
N PHE A 302 -7.71 -10.19 -4.00
CA PHE A 302 -7.21 -10.78 -2.76
C PHE A 302 -7.58 -9.95 -1.52
N TYR A 303 -7.67 -8.62 -1.64
CA TYR A 303 -8.15 -7.78 -0.56
C TYR A 303 -9.58 -8.15 -0.13
N LEU A 304 -10.45 -8.60 -1.04
CA LEU A 304 -11.79 -9.08 -0.67
C LEU A 304 -11.76 -10.39 0.13
N LEU A 305 -10.74 -11.22 -0.06
CA LEU A 305 -10.58 -12.55 0.55
C LEU A 305 -9.87 -12.52 1.90
N ARG A 306 -9.18 -11.42 2.23
CA ARG A 306 -8.43 -11.24 3.48
C ARG A 306 -9.28 -11.47 4.74
N GLN A 307 -8.63 -11.68 5.88
CA GLN A 307 -9.31 -11.73 7.17
C GLN A 307 -10.17 -10.47 7.40
N GLY A 308 -11.45 -10.66 7.73
CA GLY A 308 -12.41 -9.56 7.89
C GLY A 308 -12.90 -8.94 6.57
N GLY A 309 -12.52 -9.51 5.42
CA GLY A 309 -13.03 -9.12 4.11
C GLY A 309 -14.48 -9.52 3.86
N SER A 310 -14.94 -9.37 2.62
CA SER A 310 -16.31 -9.73 2.21
C SER A 310 -16.52 -11.25 2.14
N TYR A 311 -15.43 -12.01 1.95
CA TYR A 311 -15.45 -13.46 1.87
C TYR A 311 -14.71 -14.09 3.05
N ARG A 312 -14.98 -15.37 3.32
CA ARG A 312 -14.43 -16.14 4.45
C ARG A 312 -13.42 -17.19 3.96
N VAL A 313 -12.45 -16.73 3.18
CA VAL A 313 -11.45 -17.62 2.55
C VAL A 313 -10.12 -17.62 3.30
N SER A 314 -9.73 -16.49 3.91
CA SER A 314 -8.52 -16.40 4.75
C SER A 314 -8.53 -17.43 5.87
N GLY A 315 -7.47 -18.23 5.95
CA GLY A 315 -7.22 -19.19 7.04
C GLY A 315 -7.95 -20.54 6.91
N GLN A 316 -8.66 -20.77 5.80
CA GLN A 316 -9.28 -22.08 5.53
C GLN A 316 -8.21 -23.16 5.31
N LYS A 317 -8.54 -24.40 5.65
CA LYS A 317 -7.57 -25.52 5.67
C LYS A 317 -7.70 -26.39 4.44
N THR A 318 -8.88 -26.43 3.84
CA THR A 318 -9.13 -27.21 2.62
C THR A 318 -9.56 -26.34 1.43
N PHE A 319 -9.39 -26.91 0.24
CA PHE A 319 -9.84 -26.31 -1.01
C PHE A 319 -11.35 -26.07 -0.97
N ARG A 320 -12.12 -27.08 -0.53
CA ARG A 320 -13.58 -26.96 -0.37
C ARG A 320 -13.97 -25.88 0.62
N GLU A 321 -13.33 -25.80 1.79
CA GLU A 321 -13.62 -24.74 2.76
C GLU A 321 -13.36 -23.35 2.18
N SER A 322 -12.30 -23.21 1.37
CA SER A 322 -11.99 -21.98 0.64
C SER A 322 -13.09 -21.61 -0.37
N VAL A 323 -13.60 -22.59 -1.13
CA VAL A 323 -14.74 -22.39 -2.04
C VAL A 323 -16.01 -22.06 -1.26
N GLN A 324 -16.29 -22.75 -0.16
CA GLN A 324 -17.44 -22.49 0.69
C GLN A 324 -17.40 -21.06 1.25
N GLY A 325 -16.22 -20.58 1.62
CA GLY A 325 -15.97 -19.22 2.09
C GLY A 325 -16.28 -18.11 1.06
N LEU A 326 -16.48 -18.45 -0.22
CA LEU A 326 -16.96 -17.52 -1.24
C LEU A 326 -18.49 -17.29 -1.19
N PHE A 327 -19.22 -18.09 -0.41
CA PHE A 327 -20.68 -18.07 -0.37
C PHE A 327 -21.19 -17.78 1.03
N GLN A 328 -22.44 -17.31 1.12
CA GLN A 328 -23.09 -17.03 2.39
C GLN A 328 -23.19 -18.28 3.28
N ILE A 329 -23.27 -19.48 2.67
CA ILE A 329 -23.23 -20.75 3.40
C ILE A 329 -21.90 -20.98 4.15
N GLY A 330 -20.80 -20.37 3.69
CA GLY A 330 -19.52 -20.31 4.40
C GLY A 330 -19.31 -19.01 5.18
N GLY A 331 -20.35 -18.19 5.35
CA GLY A 331 -20.31 -16.94 6.11
C GLY A 331 -19.82 -15.71 5.34
N ALA A 332 -19.73 -15.77 4.02
CA ALA A 332 -19.48 -14.57 3.21
C ALA A 332 -20.61 -13.55 3.33
N THR A 333 -20.31 -12.27 3.10
CA THR A 333 -21.33 -11.21 3.07
C THR A 333 -22.28 -11.38 1.87
N TYR A 334 -21.76 -11.84 0.74
CA TYR A 334 -22.49 -12.04 -0.51
C TYR A 334 -22.06 -13.36 -1.15
N ASN A 335 -22.93 -13.95 -1.99
CA ASN A 335 -22.54 -15.06 -2.84
C ASN A 335 -21.64 -14.55 -3.98
N TYR A 336 -20.48 -15.17 -4.15
CA TYR A 336 -19.50 -14.79 -5.18
C TYR A 336 -20.03 -14.98 -6.60
N ALA A 337 -20.85 -16.02 -6.82
CA ALA A 337 -21.49 -16.29 -8.10
C ALA A 337 -23.01 -16.39 -7.94
N ALA A 338 -23.73 -16.10 -9.03
CA ALA A 338 -25.18 -16.35 -9.11
C ALA A 338 -25.51 -17.85 -9.12
N THR A 339 -24.57 -18.69 -9.57
CA THR A 339 -24.68 -20.15 -9.52
C THR A 339 -24.73 -20.64 -8.06
N PRO A 340 -25.63 -21.58 -7.71
CA PRO A 340 -25.67 -22.17 -6.38
C PRO A 340 -24.32 -22.76 -5.96
N TYR A 341 -24.03 -22.71 -4.66
CA TYR A 341 -22.75 -23.15 -4.08
C TYR A 341 -22.35 -24.56 -4.54
N GLU A 342 -23.24 -25.54 -4.48
CA GLU A 342 -22.90 -26.93 -4.84
C GLU A 342 -22.54 -27.05 -6.32
N THR A 343 -23.32 -26.43 -7.20
CA THR A 343 -23.01 -26.37 -8.65
C THR A 343 -21.67 -25.68 -8.90
N TYR A 344 -21.38 -24.60 -8.17
CA TYR A 344 -20.11 -23.88 -8.30
C TYR A 344 -18.93 -24.72 -7.81
N LEU A 345 -19.06 -25.36 -6.65
CA LEU A 345 -18.06 -26.27 -6.09
C LEU A 345 -17.70 -27.37 -7.09
N ILE A 346 -18.71 -28.02 -7.68
CA ILE A 346 -18.49 -29.10 -8.64
C ILE A 346 -17.68 -28.61 -9.84
N ARG A 347 -18.06 -27.45 -10.39
CA ARG A 347 -17.40 -26.88 -11.57
C ARG A 347 -15.96 -26.44 -11.29
N VAL A 348 -15.70 -25.87 -10.12
CA VAL A 348 -14.36 -25.43 -9.71
C VAL A 348 -13.45 -26.62 -9.37
N VAL A 349 -13.98 -27.64 -8.69
CA VAL A 349 -13.26 -28.89 -8.41
C VAL A 349 -12.91 -29.62 -9.71
N SER A 350 -13.89 -29.78 -10.61
CA SER A 350 -13.66 -30.36 -11.95
C SER A 350 -12.61 -29.55 -12.72
N ARG A 351 -12.61 -28.22 -12.59
CA ARG A 351 -11.59 -27.36 -13.21
C ARG A 351 -10.19 -27.62 -12.64
N LYS A 352 -10.03 -27.71 -11.31
CA LYS A 352 -8.75 -28.08 -10.68
C LYS A 352 -8.25 -29.40 -11.24
N THR A 353 -9.08 -30.45 -11.18
CA THR A 353 -8.71 -31.79 -11.67
C THR A 353 -8.31 -31.78 -13.14
N SER A 354 -9.04 -31.04 -13.98
CA SER A 354 -8.73 -30.94 -15.42
C SER A 354 -7.40 -30.24 -15.68
N ILE A 355 -7.10 -29.15 -14.94
CA ILE A 355 -5.81 -28.46 -15.03
C ILE A 355 -4.70 -29.42 -14.60
N GLU A 356 -4.84 -30.10 -13.46
CA GLU A 356 -3.82 -31.02 -12.93
C GLU A 356 -3.57 -32.21 -13.88
N SER A 357 -4.63 -32.73 -14.50
CA SER A 357 -4.56 -33.83 -15.48
C SER A 357 -3.84 -33.42 -16.75
N GLU A 358 -4.23 -32.30 -17.38
CA GLU A 358 -3.65 -31.86 -18.65
C GLU A 358 -2.21 -31.36 -18.50
N THR A 359 -1.90 -30.70 -17.38
CA THR A 359 -0.56 -30.15 -17.13
C THR A 359 0.41 -31.17 -16.55
N GLY A 360 -0.08 -32.27 -15.96
CA GLY A 360 0.71 -33.18 -15.14
C GLY A 360 1.24 -32.56 -13.84
N ILE A 361 0.73 -31.38 -13.45
CA ILE A 361 1.20 -30.61 -12.30
C ILE A 361 0.08 -30.53 -11.26
N SER A 362 0.29 -31.15 -10.09
CA SER A 362 -0.60 -30.90 -8.95
C SER A 362 -0.47 -29.46 -8.48
N LEU A 363 -1.59 -28.74 -8.37
CA LEU A 363 -1.64 -27.35 -7.88
C LEU A 363 -1.34 -27.28 -6.37
N GLU A 364 -1.62 -28.36 -5.63
CA GLU A 364 -1.29 -28.48 -4.20
C GLU A 364 0.21 -28.43 -3.93
N ARG A 365 1.06 -28.59 -4.96
CA ARG A 365 2.51 -28.41 -4.82
C ARG A 365 2.90 -27.03 -4.29
N TRP A 366 2.04 -26.04 -4.51
CA TRP A 366 2.24 -24.66 -4.05
C TRP A 366 1.60 -24.38 -2.70
N ASP A 367 0.75 -25.28 -2.18
CA ASP A 367 0.08 -25.08 -0.91
C ASP A 367 1.05 -25.19 0.27
N PRO A 368 0.82 -24.46 1.38
CA PRO A 368 1.63 -24.56 2.59
C PRO A 368 1.75 -26.01 3.07
N LYS A 369 2.95 -26.43 3.50
CA LYS A 369 3.22 -27.82 3.88
C LYS A 369 2.35 -28.29 5.04
N GLU A 370 2.03 -27.41 5.97
CA GLU A 370 1.12 -27.62 7.10
C GLU A 370 -0.30 -28.03 6.67
N LEU A 371 -0.72 -27.73 5.44
CA LEU A 371 -2.02 -28.16 4.91
C LEU A 371 -2.05 -29.61 4.40
N LYS A 372 -0.90 -30.27 4.26
CA LYS A 372 -0.81 -31.66 3.74
C LYS A 372 -1.57 -32.69 4.58
N ASN A 373 -1.86 -32.38 5.85
CA ASN A 373 -2.65 -33.26 6.72
C ASN A 373 -4.16 -33.14 6.50
N TYR A 374 -4.60 -32.15 5.71
CA TYR A 374 -6.00 -31.86 5.42
C TYR A 374 -6.40 -32.25 3.99
N LYS A 375 -5.73 -33.27 3.42
CA LYS A 375 -5.98 -33.72 2.04
C LYS A 375 -7.44 -34.09 1.82
N GLU A 376 -8.01 -33.54 0.76
CA GLU A 376 -9.33 -33.93 0.29
C GLU A 376 -9.19 -35.01 -0.78
N SER A 377 -9.86 -36.15 -0.58
CA SER A 377 -10.00 -37.14 -1.65
C SER A 377 -11.06 -36.65 -2.61
N THR A 378 -10.69 -36.45 -3.87
CA THR A 378 -11.60 -36.02 -4.93
C THR A 378 -11.56 -37.02 -6.07
N THR A 379 -12.71 -37.60 -6.39
CA THR A 379 -12.88 -38.43 -7.60
C THR A 379 -13.86 -37.71 -8.52
N VAL A 380 -13.41 -37.41 -9.74
CA VAL A 380 -14.26 -36.95 -10.85
C VAL A 380 -14.58 -38.16 -11.70
N ILE A 381 -15.85 -38.44 -11.94
CA ILE A 381 -16.28 -39.56 -12.78
C ILE A 381 -16.44 -39.00 -14.19
N GLU A 382 -15.54 -39.37 -15.11
CA GLU A 382 -15.35 -38.69 -16.40
C GLU A 382 -16.56 -38.72 -17.34
N ASP A 383 -17.55 -39.58 -17.09
CA ASP A 383 -18.72 -39.76 -17.96
C ASP A 383 -20.04 -39.20 -17.40
N ASP A 384 -20.07 -38.74 -16.15
CA ASP A 384 -21.28 -38.20 -15.56
C ASP A 384 -20.98 -37.02 -14.65
N TYR A 385 -21.98 -36.18 -14.52
CA TYR A 385 -22.13 -34.98 -13.70
C TYR A 385 -21.86 -35.17 -12.19
N GLU A 386 -21.11 -36.18 -11.79
CA GLU A 386 -20.90 -36.62 -10.42
C GLU A 386 -19.45 -36.39 -9.95
N ILE A 387 -19.31 -35.78 -8.77
CA ILE A 387 -18.03 -35.75 -8.05
C ILE A 387 -18.21 -36.29 -6.64
N VAL A 388 -17.17 -36.96 -6.14
CA VAL A 388 -17.09 -37.38 -4.74
C VAL A 388 -15.97 -36.62 -4.06
N VAL A 389 -16.30 -35.83 -3.04
CA VAL A 389 -15.30 -35.10 -2.23
C VAL A 389 -15.40 -35.61 -0.79
N ASN A 390 -14.33 -36.24 -0.30
CA ASN A 390 -14.27 -36.86 1.04
C ASN A 390 -15.47 -37.79 1.31
N GLY A 391 -15.88 -38.58 0.31
CA GLY A 391 -17.01 -39.51 0.42
C GLY A 391 -18.41 -38.88 0.26
N VAL A 392 -18.51 -37.55 0.15
CA VAL A 392 -19.78 -36.87 -0.15
C VAL A 392 -19.99 -36.82 -1.67
N LYS A 393 -21.08 -37.41 -2.14
CA LYS A 393 -21.47 -37.44 -3.55
C LYS A 393 -22.25 -36.19 -3.93
N TYR A 394 -21.84 -35.55 -5.02
CA TYR A 394 -22.50 -34.41 -5.64
C TYR A 394 -22.91 -34.76 -7.06
N VAL A 395 -24.11 -34.38 -7.49
CA VAL A 395 -24.63 -34.64 -8.83
C VAL A 395 -25.11 -33.32 -9.44
N LEU A 396 -24.56 -32.94 -10.60
CA LEU A 396 -25.11 -31.85 -11.41
C LEU A 396 -26.35 -32.38 -12.13
N VAL A 397 -27.52 -31.89 -11.74
CA VAL A 397 -28.74 -32.13 -12.51
C VAL A 397 -28.76 -31.14 -13.67
N LYS A 398 -28.76 -31.64 -14.91
CA LYS A 398 -28.95 -30.83 -16.10
C LYS A 398 -30.33 -30.15 -15.98
N GLN A 399 -30.37 -28.82 -15.85
CA GLN A 399 -31.61 -28.04 -15.94
C GLN A 399 -31.99 -27.82 -17.40
#